data_AF-A0A327VQA0-F1
#
_entry.id   AF-A0A327VQA0-F1
#
_cell.length_a   1.000
_cell.length_b   1.000
_cell.length_c   1.000
_cell.angle_alpha   90.00
_cell.angle_beta   90.00
_cell.angle_gamma   90.00
#
_symmetry.space_group_name_H-M   'P 1'
#
loop_
_entity.id
_entity.type
_entity.pdbx_description
1 polymer ?
#
loop_
_entity_poly.entity_id
_entity_poly.type
_entity_poly.pdbx_seq_one_letter_code
_entity_poly.pdbx_strand_id
1 'polypeptide(L)'
;MDNETFYRIYLPALKEALAQDSINHGFFVYPPEYFIDKSVEGEIESFIENELAEDKLIQLVDEYFDAKSHYATEVRGVPIQIIKGRIINEMNVVGKYYE
;
A
#
# COMPACT_ATOMS: atom_id res chain seq x y z
N MET A 1 -0.84 15.27 -9.40
CA MET A 1 -2.13 14.59 -9.62
C MET A 1 -3.14 15.03 -8.56
N ASP A 2 -4.38 14.57 -8.61
CA ASP A 2 -5.37 14.73 -7.52
C ASP A 2 -5.66 13.38 -6.85
N ASN A 3 -6.39 13.41 -5.73
CA ASN A 3 -6.70 12.20 -4.97
C ASN A 3 -7.49 11.16 -5.78
N GLU A 4 -8.43 11.58 -6.61
CA GLU A 4 -9.22 10.66 -7.44
C GLU A 4 -8.34 9.92 -8.44
N THR A 5 -7.49 10.64 -9.16
CA THR A 5 -6.54 10.07 -10.12
C THR A 5 -5.56 9.15 -9.41
N PHE A 6 -5.02 9.58 -8.27
CA PHE A 6 -4.11 8.79 -7.46
C PHE A 6 -4.76 7.47 -7.04
N TYR A 7 -5.92 7.51 -6.37
CA TYR A 7 -6.55 6.31 -5.81
C TYR A 7 -7.08 5.35 -6.90
N ARG A 8 -7.45 5.85 -8.08
CA ARG A 8 -7.77 4.99 -9.23
C ARG A 8 -6.59 4.16 -9.72
N ILE A 9 -5.36 4.66 -9.56
CA ILE A 9 -4.13 3.95 -9.93
C ILE A 9 -3.65 3.09 -8.76
N TYR A 10 -3.61 3.68 -7.56
CA TYR A 10 -2.99 3.09 -6.38
C TYR A 10 -3.78 1.93 -5.80
N LEU A 11 -5.11 2.03 -5.69
CA LEU A 11 -5.92 0.98 -5.05
C LEU A 11 -5.87 -0.36 -5.80
N PRO A 12 -5.95 -0.42 -7.15
CA PRO A 12 -5.73 -1.66 -7.89
C PRO A 12 -4.34 -2.26 -7.63
N ALA A 13 -3.30 -1.44 -7.65
CA ALA A 13 -1.93 -1.87 -7.40
C ALA A 13 -1.74 -2.42 -5.98
N LEU A 14 -2.31 -1.74 -4.97
CA LEU A 14 -2.33 -2.20 -3.58
C LEU A 14 -3.05 -3.54 -3.43
N LYS A 15 -4.19 -3.72 -4.10
CA LYS A 15 -4.93 -4.99 -4.09
C LYS A 15 -4.08 -6.12 -4.66
N GLU A 16 -3.33 -5.86 -5.73
CA GLU A 16 -2.43 -6.85 -6.33
C GLU A 16 -1.25 -7.19 -5.40
N ALA A 17 -0.63 -6.18 -4.79
CA ALA A 17 0.43 -6.37 -3.81
C ALA A 17 -0.02 -7.24 -2.62
N LEU A 18 -1.21 -6.97 -2.07
CA LEU A 18 -1.80 -7.75 -0.97
C LEU A 18 -2.19 -9.18 -1.36
N ALA A 19 -2.48 -9.44 -2.63
CA ALA A 19 -2.75 -10.78 -3.13
C ALA A 19 -1.45 -11.61 -3.27
N GLN A 20 -0.32 -10.94 -3.51
CA GLN A 20 0.98 -11.57 -3.71
C GLN A 20 1.87 -11.57 -2.45
N ASP A 21 1.46 -10.90 -1.37
CA ASP A 21 2.26 -10.74 -0.14
C ASP A 21 2.58 -12.04 0.63
N SER A 22 1.93 -13.14 0.27
CA SER A 22 2.17 -14.48 0.78
C SER A 22 3.10 -15.32 -0.10
N ILE A 23 3.38 -14.85 -1.33
CA ILE A 23 4.28 -15.51 -2.27
C ILE A 23 5.70 -15.18 -1.86
N ASN A 24 6.45 -16.22 -1.47
CA ASN A 24 7.84 -16.07 -1.09
C ASN A 24 8.71 -15.95 -2.35
N HIS A 25 8.89 -14.71 -2.83
CA HIS A 25 9.86 -14.38 -3.89
C HIS A 25 11.31 -14.26 -3.35
N GLY A 26 11.56 -14.63 -2.09
CA GLY A 26 12.80 -14.36 -1.35
C GLY A 26 12.62 -13.21 -0.35
N PHE A 27 13.67 -12.41 -0.12
CA PHE A 27 13.66 -11.20 0.73
C PHE A 27 12.81 -10.03 0.19
N PHE A 28 12.15 -10.22 -0.96
CA PHE A 28 11.50 -9.15 -1.69
C PHE A 28 9.99 -9.35 -1.64
N VAL A 29 9.31 -8.51 -0.87
CA VAL A 29 7.86 -8.35 -0.90
C VAL A 29 7.58 -7.17 -1.80
N TYR A 30 6.78 -7.37 -2.85
CA TYR A 30 6.48 -6.29 -3.80
C TYR A 30 5.45 -5.33 -3.19
N PRO A 31 5.81 -4.05 -2.96
CA PRO A 31 4.86 -3.05 -2.49
C PRO A 31 3.98 -2.58 -3.68
N PRO A 32 2.92 -1.79 -3.44
CA PRO A 32 2.00 -1.36 -4.49
C PRO A 32 2.68 -0.71 -5.69
N GLU A 33 3.73 0.08 -5.47
CA GLU A 33 4.50 0.81 -6.48
C GLU A 33 5.11 -0.14 -7.53
N TYR A 34 5.37 -1.41 -7.17
CA TYR A 34 5.85 -2.42 -8.10
C TYR A 34 4.84 -2.76 -9.21
N PHE A 35 3.54 -2.63 -8.93
CA PHE A 35 2.44 -2.96 -9.84
C PHE A 35 1.91 -1.75 -10.62
N ILE A 36 2.50 -0.57 -10.40
CA ILE A 36 2.14 0.66 -11.09
C ILE A 36 2.92 0.78 -12.40
N ASP A 37 2.28 1.36 -13.42
CA ASP A 37 2.93 1.66 -14.69
C ASP A 37 4.14 2.59 -14.48
N LYS A 38 5.30 2.16 -14.96
CA LYS A 38 6.58 2.87 -14.82
C LYS A 38 6.60 4.28 -15.43
N SER A 39 5.68 4.58 -16.35
CA SER A 39 5.51 5.92 -16.91
C SER A 39 4.93 6.93 -15.91
N VAL A 40 4.23 6.47 -14.87
CA VAL A 40 3.59 7.34 -13.86
C VAL A 40 4.13 7.11 -12.43
N GLU A 41 5.00 6.13 -12.24
CA GLU A 41 5.57 5.78 -10.93
C GLU A 41 6.17 6.99 -10.19
N GLY A 42 7.00 7.79 -10.86
CA GLY A 42 7.60 8.97 -10.24
C GLY A 42 6.60 10.05 -9.84
N GLU A 43 5.46 10.16 -10.55
CA GLU A 43 4.39 11.08 -10.17
C GLU A 43 3.62 10.57 -8.94
N ILE A 44 3.44 9.24 -8.84
CA ILE A 44 2.81 8.59 -7.68
C ILE A 44 3.68 8.76 -6.44
N GLU A 45 4.98 8.45 -6.53
CA GLU A 45 5.94 8.62 -5.42
C GLU A 45 5.96 10.07 -4.94
N SER A 46 6.10 11.02 -5.86
CA SER A 46 6.09 12.44 -5.52
C SER A 46 4.77 12.87 -4.88
N PHE A 47 3.63 12.36 -5.34
CA PHE A 47 2.34 12.69 -4.74
C PHE A 47 2.19 12.11 -3.32
N ILE A 48 2.67 10.88 -3.10
CA ILE A 48 2.71 10.27 -1.77
C ILE A 48 3.52 11.13 -0.81
N GLU A 49 4.76 11.46 -1.19
CA GLU A 49 5.68 12.21 -0.33
C GLU A 49 5.19 13.62 0.02
N ASN A 50 4.61 14.33 -0.95
CA ASN A 50 4.29 15.75 -0.80
C ASN A 50 2.86 16.00 -0.32
N GLU A 51 1.91 15.14 -0.69
CA GLU A 51 0.48 15.40 -0.47
C GLU A 51 -0.19 14.36 0.45
N LEU A 52 0.38 13.14 0.57
CA LEU A 52 -0.22 12.04 1.34
C LEU A 52 0.68 11.50 2.47
N ALA A 53 1.71 12.23 2.88
CA ALA A 53 2.62 11.78 3.95
C ALA A 53 1.91 11.47 5.28
N GLU A 54 0.80 12.16 5.55
CA GLU A 54 -0.04 11.97 6.73
C GLU A 54 -1.33 11.17 6.44
N ASP A 55 -1.46 10.61 5.22
CA ASP A 55 -2.60 9.78 4.87
C ASP A 55 -2.54 8.44 5.60
N LYS A 56 -3.63 8.12 6.29
CA LYS A 56 -3.73 6.94 7.14
C LYS A 56 -3.57 5.62 6.37
N LEU A 57 -4.13 5.53 5.16
CA LEU A 57 -4.01 4.32 4.36
C LEU A 57 -2.56 4.15 3.92
N ILE A 58 -1.93 5.22 3.43
CA ILE A 58 -0.55 5.21 2.97
C ILE A 58 0.41 4.80 4.10
N GLN A 59 0.29 5.42 5.29
CA GLN A 59 1.12 5.04 6.44
C GLN A 59 0.95 3.57 6.84
N LEU A 60 -0.28 3.04 6.82
CA LEU A 60 -0.52 1.63 7.12
C LEU A 60 0.13 0.70 6.10
N VAL A 61 0.10 1.07 4.82
CA VAL A 61 0.72 0.33 3.73
C VAL A 61 2.24 0.33 3.91
N ASP A 62 2.86 1.49 4.10
CA ASP A 62 4.30 1.61 4.31
C ASP A 62 4.78 0.77 5.49
N GLU A 63 4.13 0.92 6.65
CA GLU A 63 4.44 0.15 7.86
C GLU A 63 4.30 -1.36 7.65
N TYR A 64 3.30 -1.80 6.88
CA TYR A 64 3.06 -3.21 6.61
C TYR A 64 4.11 -3.81 5.68
N PHE A 65 4.39 -3.15 4.55
CA PHE A 65 5.32 -3.69 3.56
C PHE A 65 6.78 -3.62 4.04
N ASP A 66 7.16 -2.58 4.80
CA ASP A 66 8.45 -2.52 5.49
C ASP A 66 8.60 -3.71 6.46
N ALA A 67 7.63 -3.92 7.35
CA ALA A 67 7.65 -5.01 8.32
C ALA A 67 7.68 -6.39 7.63
N LYS A 68 6.91 -6.56 6.56
CA LYS A 68 6.87 -7.79 5.76
C LYS A 68 8.23 -8.09 5.11
N SER A 69 8.92 -7.08 4.58
CA SER A 69 10.25 -7.25 3.98
C SER A 69 11.31 -7.73 5.00
N HIS A 70 11.11 -7.38 6.27
CA HIS A 70 11.94 -7.80 7.40
C HIS A 70 11.48 -9.09 8.10
N TYR A 71 10.49 -9.80 7.53
CA TYR A 71 9.86 -10.99 8.13
C TYR A 71 9.29 -10.75 9.54
N ALA A 72 8.95 -9.50 9.86
CA ALA A 72 8.35 -9.18 11.13
C ALA A 72 6.98 -9.85 11.25
N THR A 73 6.63 -10.27 12.46
CA THR A 73 5.33 -10.86 12.77
C THR A 73 4.34 -9.83 13.35
N GLU A 74 4.86 -8.65 13.72
CA GLU A 74 4.11 -7.55 14.31
C GLU A 74 4.72 -6.19 13.97
N VAL A 75 3.88 -5.15 14.00
CA VAL A 75 4.25 -3.73 13.88
C VAL A 75 3.81 -3.03 15.15
N ARG A 76 4.75 -2.44 15.90
CA ARG A 76 4.48 -1.76 17.19
C ARG A 76 3.64 -2.62 18.17
N GLY A 77 3.93 -3.92 18.23
CA GLY A 77 3.20 -4.89 19.07
C GLY A 77 1.82 -5.31 18.56
N VAL A 78 1.45 -4.91 17.33
CA VAL A 78 0.21 -5.33 16.67
C VAL A 78 0.54 -6.41 15.64
N PRO A 79 -0.09 -7.61 15.70
CA PRO A 79 0.13 -8.67 14.72
C PRO A 79 -0.08 -8.20 13.28
N ILE A 80 0.81 -8.61 12.37
CA ILE A 80 0.84 -8.13 10.98
C ILE A 80 -0.45 -8.45 10.21
N GLN A 81 -1.13 -9.53 10.57
CA GLN A 81 -2.43 -9.90 10.01
C GLN A 81 -3.55 -8.92 10.40
N ILE A 82 -3.46 -8.31 11.59
CA ILE A 82 -4.38 -7.26 12.01
C ILE A 82 -4.12 -5.98 11.20
N ILE A 83 -2.85 -5.64 10.95
CA ILE A 83 -2.48 -4.50 10.09
C ILE A 83 -3.00 -4.72 8.66
N LYS A 84 -2.79 -5.90 8.07
CA LYS A 84 -3.37 -6.27 6.76
C LYS A 84 -4.89 -6.07 6.73
N GLY A 85 -5.59 -6.53 7.77
CA GLY A 85 -7.04 -6.33 7.90
C GLY A 85 -7.45 -4.85 7.96
N ARG A 86 -6.66 -4.00 8.62
CA ARG A 86 -6.88 -2.55 8.64
C ARG A 86 -6.68 -1.92 7.26
N ILE A 87 -5.62 -2.29 6.54
CA ILE A 87 -5.38 -1.83 5.16
C ILE A 87 -6.58 -2.17 4.28
N ILE A 88 -7.05 -3.43 4.31
CA ILE A 88 -8.20 -3.86 3.51
C ILE A 88 -9.45 -3.05 3.87
N ASN A 89 -9.68 -2.78 5.15
CA ASN A 89 -10.82 -1.97 5.58
C ASN A 89 -10.72 -0.52 5.08
N GLU A 90 -9.59 0.14 5.26
CA GLU A 90 -9.37 1.51 4.79
C GLU A 90 -9.44 1.60 3.26
N MET A 91 -8.84 0.65 2.55
CA MET A 91 -8.93 0.53 1.09
C MET A 91 -10.40 0.45 0.62
N ASN A 92 -11.26 -0.31 1.32
CA ASN A 92 -12.70 -0.39 1.01
C ASN A 92 -13.46 0.91 1.36
N VAL A 93 -13.02 1.65 2.38
CA VAL A 93 -13.61 2.95 2.74
C VAL A 93 -13.26 3.98 1.67
N VAL A 94 -11.97 4.10 1.33
CA VAL A 94 -11.45 5.00 0.31
C VAL A 94 -12.05 4.66 -1.07
N GLY A 95 -12.09 3.38 -1.44
CA GLY A 95 -12.61 2.92 -2.72
C GLY A 95 -14.04 3.40 -3.00
N LYS A 96 -14.92 3.44 -2.00
CA LYS A 96 -16.31 3.93 -2.15
C LYS A 96 -16.42 5.39 -2.57
N TYR A 97 -15.38 6.19 -2.38
CA TYR A 97 -15.36 7.59 -2.79
C TYR A 97 -14.92 7.78 -4.25
N TYR A 98 -14.30 6.76 -4.85
CA TYR A 98 -13.65 6.85 -6.16
C TYR A 98 -14.11 5.74 -7.15
N GLU A 99 -15.20 5.04 -6.81
CA GLU A 99 -15.99 4.15 -7.69
C GLU A 99 -16.68 4.90 -8.84
#